data_AF-A0A923V5T0-F1
#
_entry.id   AF-A0A923V5T0-F1
#
_cell.length_a   1.000
_cell.length_b   1.000
_cell.length_c   1.000
_cell.angle_alpha   90.00
_cell.angle_beta   90.00
_cell.angle_gamma   90.00
#
_symmetry.space_group_name_H-M   'P 1'
#
loop_
_entity.id
_entity.type
_entity.pdbx_description
1 polymer ?
#
loop_
_entity_poly.entity_id
_entity_poly.type
_entity_poly.pdbx_seq_one_letter_code
_entity_poly.pdbx_strand_id
1 'polypeptide(L)'
;MKKILLGLVLLGFTACEAPKKTVSAGTVGSVEGVVGGILSGIQCAQSTSSTQGIIYEATQVQYAAGDAQGSFEDRAKALLSSAIMPQEIGSISPNANASTGVRFVGSLRLDQSGNVLGAQSKMTISFYDSIWLSEYSYNSSARGIDLAFDPTRSGQSISGNFNLQTGVGTLILKDAYGEIRFEGTIGAQNFSGLVKFQNSQSVVGTIAKGTLGNFSIARCAIVQ
;
A
#
# COMPACT_ATOMS: atom_id res chain seq x y z
N MET A 1 -28.38 53.21 -44.24
CA MET A 1 -27.94 53.11 -42.83
C MET A 1 -27.13 51.82 -42.68
N LYS A 2 -25.90 51.93 -42.17
CA LYS A 2 -24.86 50.87 -42.14
C LYS A 2 -25.28 49.68 -41.28
N LYS A 3 -25.19 48.47 -41.84
CA LYS A 3 -25.33 47.20 -41.10
C LYS A 3 -24.03 46.94 -40.35
N ILE A 4 -24.10 46.83 -39.02
CA ILE A 4 -22.97 46.43 -38.16
C ILE A 4 -22.90 44.91 -38.18
N LEU A 5 -21.79 44.38 -38.68
CA LEU A 5 -21.48 42.95 -38.71
C LEU A 5 -20.81 42.57 -37.38
N LEU A 6 -21.50 41.80 -36.54
CA LEU A 6 -20.98 41.28 -35.28
C LEU A 6 -20.16 40.01 -35.58
N GLY A 7 -18.84 40.09 -35.42
CA GLY A 7 -17.95 38.94 -35.53
C GLY A 7 -17.99 38.08 -34.27
N LEU A 8 -18.46 36.85 -34.39
CA LEU A 8 -18.36 35.82 -33.35
C LEU A 8 -17.01 35.10 -33.53
N VAL A 9 -16.08 35.31 -32.61
CA VAL A 9 -14.83 34.53 -32.52
C VAL A 9 -15.06 33.42 -31.50
N LEU A 10 -15.25 32.18 -31.97
CA LEU A 10 -15.19 30.98 -31.13
C LEU A 10 -13.72 30.63 -30.89
N LEU A 11 -13.22 30.93 -29.69
CA LEU A 11 -11.99 30.32 -29.16
C LEU A 11 -12.39 29.01 -28.47
N GLY A 12 -12.26 27.91 -29.21
CA GLY A 12 -12.35 26.57 -28.64
C GLY A 12 -11.10 26.27 -27.82
N PHE A 13 -11.23 26.29 -26.49
CA PHE A 13 -10.21 25.77 -25.60
C PHE A 13 -10.14 24.25 -25.76
N THR A 14 -9.06 23.76 -26.35
CA THR A 14 -8.70 22.34 -26.28
C THR A 14 -8.25 22.04 -24.86
N ALA A 15 -9.09 21.35 -24.09
CA ALA A 15 -8.68 20.76 -22.82
C ALA A 15 -7.70 19.61 -23.12
N CYS A 16 -6.41 19.89 -22.97
CA CYS A 16 -5.38 18.87 -22.92
C CYS A 16 -5.40 18.29 -21.49
N GLU A 17 -6.15 17.22 -21.26
CA GLU A 17 -5.97 16.43 -20.05
C GLU A 17 -4.60 15.75 -20.12
N ALA A 18 -3.67 16.22 -19.29
CA ALA A 18 -2.38 15.58 -19.15
C ALA A 18 -2.60 14.15 -18.60
N PRO A 19 -2.12 13.09 -19.26
CA PRO A 19 -2.11 11.77 -18.65
C PRO A 19 -1.28 11.83 -17.36
N LYS A 20 -1.80 11.25 -16.27
CA LYS A 20 -1.04 11.12 -15.02
C LYS A 20 0.28 10.41 -15.33
N LYS A 21 1.37 11.13 -15.06
CA LYS A 21 2.75 10.77 -15.40
C LYS A 21 3.13 9.44 -14.72
N THR A 22 3.25 8.38 -15.50
CA THR A 22 3.82 7.11 -15.05
C THR A 22 5.34 7.18 -15.22
N VAL A 23 6.08 7.06 -14.12
CA VAL A 23 7.52 6.79 -14.18
C VAL A 23 7.66 5.27 -14.15
N SER A 24 8.05 4.69 -15.28
CA SER A 24 8.38 3.27 -15.37
C SER A 24 9.64 3.01 -14.55
N ALA A 25 9.56 2.08 -13.61
CA ALA A 25 10.70 1.66 -12.81
C ALA A 25 11.66 0.86 -13.70
N GLY A 26 12.91 1.32 -13.80
CA GLY A 26 13.98 0.60 -14.48
C GLY A 26 14.23 -0.76 -13.87
N THR A 27 14.64 -1.70 -14.70
CA THR A 27 15.06 -3.06 -14.33
C THR A 27 16.20 -2.97 -13.32
N VAL A 28 15.93 -3.34 -12.06
CA VAL A 28 16.99 -3.47 -11.06
C VAL A 28 17.61 -4.85 -11.22
N GLY A 29 18.88 -4.88 -11.66
CA GLY A 29 19.69 -6.10 -11.58
C GLY A 29 19.76 -6.59 -10.14
N SER A 30 19.37 -7.84 -9.91
CA SER A 30 19.58 -8.55 -8.65
C SER A 30 21.05 -8.92 -8.54
N VAL A 31 21.77 -8.28 -7.61
CA VAL A 31 23.09 -8.72 -7.17
C VAL A 31 22.85 -9.82 -6.15
N GLU A 32 23.30 -11.03 -6.45
CA GLU A 32 23.30 -12.15 -5.50
C GLU A 32 24.20 -11.80 -4.31
N GLY A 33 23.58 -11.55 -3.16
CA GLY A 33 24.24 -11.49 -1.87
C GLY A 33 23.77 -12.67 -1.02
N VAL A 34 24.65 -13.64 -0.77
CA VAL A 34 24.35 -14.77 0.12
C VAL A 34 24.23 -14.24 1.55
N VAL A 35 23.01 -14.21 2.10
CA VAL A 35 22.73 -13.82 3.48
C VAL A 35 22.72 -15.09 4.36
N GLY A 36 23.68 -15.24 5.28
CA GLY A 36 23.76 -16.35 6.25
C GLY A 36 22.63 -16.37 7.30
N GLY A 37 22.03 -17.54 7.57
CA GLY A 37 20.79 -17.75 8.37
C GLY A 37 19.58 -18.04 7.48
N ILE A 38 18.54 -18.78 7.93
CA ILE A 38 17.36 -19.38 7.23
C ILE A 38 16.99 -18.86 5.80
N LEU A 39 17.20 -17.58 5.53
CA LEU A 39 17.19 -16.94 4.22
C LEU A 39 18.34 -17.34 3.25
N SER A 40 19.41 -18.04 3.69
CA SER A 40 20.61 -18.36 2.86
C SER A 40 20.45 -19.44 1.81
N GLY A 41 19.34 -20.18 1.84
CA GLY A 41 19.21 -21.41 1.07
C GLY A 41 18.12 -21.36 0.01
N ILE A 42 17.39 -20.24 -0.12
CA ILE A 42 16.18 -20.23 -0.93
C ILE A 42 16.29 -19.21 -2.04
N GLN A 43 16.63 -19.72 -3.22
CA GLN A 43 16.61 -18.98 -4.46
C GLN A 43 15.15 -18.75 -4.86
N CYS A 44 14.69 -17.51 -4.78
CA CYS A 44 13.46 -17.12 -5.46
C CYS A 44 13.74 -17.17 -6.97
N ALA A 45 13.05 -18.06 -7.70
CA ALA A 45 13.11 -18.06 -9.15
C ALA A 45 12.75 -16.66 -9.67
N GLN A 46 13.53 -16.14 -10.63
CA GLN A 46 13.35 -14.78 -11.12
C GLN A 46 11.88 -14.53 -11.52
N SER A 47 11.36 -13.40 -11.04
CA SER A 47 10.07 -12.80 -11.40
C SER A 47 8.81 -13.66 -11.18
N THR A 48 8.18 -13.52 -10.02
CA THR A 48 6.71 -13.51 -9.97
C THR A 48 6.24 -12.25 -9.25
N SER A 49 6.58 -11.07 -9.79
CA SER A 49 6.19 -9.76 -9.25
C SER A 49 4.68 -9.45 -9.36
N SER A 50 3.86 -10.44 -9.72
CA SER A 50 2.41 -10.32 -9.89
C SER A 50 1.60 -10.83 -8.70
N THR A 51 2.23 -11.50 -7.71
CA THR A 51 1.50 -12.02 -6.56
C THR A 51 1.25 -10.90 -5.55
N GLN A 52 -0.01 -10.53 -5.38
CA GLN A 52 -0.43 -9.54 -4.40
C GLN A 52 -0.51 -10.15 -3.00
N GLY A 53 -0.06 -9.41 -2.02
CA GLY A 53 -0.35 -9.64 -0.62
C GLY A 53 -1.76 -9.18 -0.28
N ILE A 54 -2.31 -9.74 0.79
CA ILE A 54 -3.66 -9.46 1.25
C ILE A 54 -3.61 -9.00 2.69
N ILE A 55 -4.41 -7.98 3.03
CA ILE A 55 -4.70 -7.61 4.42
C ILE A 55 -6.17 -7.94 4.68
N TYR A 56 -6.46 -8.67 5.75
CA TYR A 56 -7.77 -9.23 6.06
C TYR A 56 -8.06 -9.17 7.58
N GLU A 57 -9.31 -9.40 7.96
CA GLU A 57 -9.72 -9.35 9.38
C GLU A 57 -8.89 -10.31 10.24
N ALA A 58 -8.46 -9.83 11.41
CA ALA A 58 -7.71 -10.64 12.34
C ALA A 58 -8.67 -11.37 13.28
N THR A 59 -8.44 -12.68 13.45
CA THR A 59 -9.28 -13.54 14.30
C THR A 59 -9.25 -13.15 15.78
N GLN A 60 -8.21 -12.42 16.20
CA GLN A 60 -8.03 -11.87 17.54
C GLN A 60 -7.35 -10.52 17.42
N VAL A 61 -8.12 -9.43 17.58
CA VAL A 61 -7.56 -8.08 17.69
C VAL A 61 -7.57 -7.68 19.16
N GLN A 62 -6.39 -7.51 19.74
CA GLN A 62 -6.27 -6.83 21.03
C GLN A 62 -6.17 -5.33 20.76
N TYR A 63 -7.19 -4.59 21.19
CA TYR A 63 -7.23 -3.14 21.07
C TYR A 63 -6.54 -2.50 22.27
N ALA A 64 -5.59 -1.60 22.02
CA ALA A 64 -5.08 -0.73 23.06
C ALA A 64 -6.02 0.47 23.27
N ALA A 65 -5.83 1.18 24.39
CA ALA A 65 -6.58 2.40 24.65
C ALA A 65 -6.30 3.47 23.56
N GLY A 66 -7.38 3.98 22.97
CA GLY A 66 -7.33 4.99 21.90
C GLY A 66 -7.09 4.41 20.50
N ASP A 67 -7.14 3.08 20.33
CA ASP A 67 -7.14 2.47 19.01
C ASP A 67 -8.51 2.62 18.33
N ALA A 68 -8.51 2.66 16.99
CA ALA A 68 -9.67 2.52 16.16
C ALA A 68 -10.30 1.15 16.42
N GLN A 69 -11.52 1.16 16.95
CA GLN A 69 -12.33 -0.01 17.24
C GLN A 69 -13.37 -0.21 16.15
N GLY A 70 -14.01 -1.39 16.13
CA GLY A 70 -15.06 -1.72 15.19
C GLY A 70 -14.62 -2.76 14.17
N SER A 71 -15.37 -2.86 13.08
CA SER A 71 -15.14 -3.80 11.99
C SER A 71 -13.81 -3.53 11.25
N PHE A 72 -13.35 -4.49 10.45
CA PHE A 72 -12.25 -4.26 9.52
C PHE A 72 -12.44 -3.00 8.66
N GLU A 73 -13.67 -2.78 8.16
CA GLU A 73 -14.01 -1.61 7.35
C GLU A 73 -13.82 -0.31 8.13
N ASP A 74 -14.29 -0.24 9.38
CA ASP A 74 -14.15 0.96 10.22
C ASP A 74 -12.67 1.32 10.40
N ARG A 75 -11.81 0.31 10.60
CA ARG A 75 -10.37 0.50 10.78
C ARG A 75 -9.66 0.87 9.48
N ALA A 76 -10.09 0.32 8.34
CA ALA A 76 -9.59 0.72 7.03
C ALA A 76 -9.96 2.18 6.71
N LYS A 77 -11.21 2.59 6.99
CA LYS A 77 -11.66 3.97 6.84
C LYS A 77 -10.95 4.91 7.81
N ALA A 78 -10.66 4.47 9.03
CA ALA A 78 -9.89 5.24 10.00
C ALA A 78 -8.44 5.47 9.53
N LEU A 79 -7.79 4.48 8.90
CA LEU A 79 -6.48 4.69 8.27
C LEU A 79 -6.56 5.73 7.14
N LEU A 80 -7.53 5.58 6.24
CA LEU A 80 -7.72 6.49 5.10
C LEU A 80 -8.21 7.89 5.50
N SER A 81 -8.74 8.07 6.72
CA SER A 81 -9.21 9.36 7.23
C SER A 81 -8.10 10.40 7.38
N SER A 82 -6.84 10.03 7.19
CA SER A 82 -5.73 10.96 7.09
C SER A 82 -5.79 11.84 5.84
N ALA A 83 -6.42 11.35 4.76
CA ALA A 83 -6.46 12.00 3.46
C ALA A 83 -7.86 12.06 2.80
N ILE A 84 -8.76 11.14 3.12
CA ILE A 84 -10.06 10.96 2.44
C ILE A 84 -11.18 10.98 3.47
N MET A 85 -12.31 11.62 3.14
CA MET A 85 -13.47 11.61 4.03
C MET A 85 -14.08 10.20 4.07
N PRO A 86 -14.39 9.63 5.25
CA PRO A 86 -14.92 8.26 5.34
C PRO A 86 -16.19 8.00 4.53
N GLN A 87 -16.99 9.04 4.25
CA GLN A 87 -18.20 8.96 3.44
C GLN A 87 -17.93 8.76 1.94
N GLU A 88 -16.72 9.09 1.48
CA GLU A 88 -16.28 8.89 0.10
C GLU A 88 -15.75 7.47 -0.14
N ILE A 89 -15.72 6.64 0.91
CA ILE A 89 -15.22 5.27 0.87
C ILE A 89 -16.40 4.31 0.97
N GLY A 90 -16.56 3.45 -0.03
CA GLY A 90 -17.55 2.39 -0.08
C GLY A 90 -17.31 1.30 0.97
N SER A 91 -18.02 0.18 0.82
CA SER A 91 -17.82 -0.97 1.71
C SER A 91 -16.53 -1.72 1.38
N ILE A 92 -15.76 -2.13 2.39
CA ILE A 92 -14.50 -2.84 2.23
C ILE A 92 -14.60 -4.21 2.91
N SER A 93 -14.45 -5.28 2.13
CA SER A 93 -14.59 -6.63 2.66
C SER A 93 -13.44 -7.00 3.60
N PRO A 94 -13.74 -7.68 4.74
CA PRO A 94 -12.72 -8.27 5.62
C PRO A 94 -12.10 -9.55 5.05
N ASN A 95 -12.69 -10.14 4.00
CA ASN A 95 -12.35 -11.48 3.54
C ASN A 95 -11.23 -11.47 2.50
N ALA A 96 -10.25 -12.36 2.68
CA ALA A 96 -9.10 -12.46 1.79
C ALA A 96 -9.45 -12.78 0.32
N ASN A 97 -10.56 -13.50 0.09
CA ASN A 97 -10.98 -13.96 -1.23
C ASN A 97 -12.08 -13.10 -1.87
N ALA A 98 -12.47 -11.98 -1.25
CA ALA A 98 -13.49 -11.09 -1.80
C ALA A 98 -12.93 -10.21 -2.93
N SER A 99 -13.83 -9.73 -3.80
CA SER A 99 -13.49 -8.78 -4.87
C SER A 99 -13.09 -7.41 -4.34
N THR A 100 -13.69 -6.97 -3.24
CA THR A 100 -13.27 -5.80 -2.46
C THR A 100 -12.33 -6.23 -1.32
N GLY A 101 -11.61 -5.28 -0.74
CA GLY A 101 -10.70 -5.52 0.38
C GLY A 101 -9.41 -4.73 0.23
N VAL A 102 -8.40 -5.13 1.00
CA VAL A 102 -7.09 -4.46 0.99
C VAL A 102 -6.04 -5.41 0.45
N ARG A 103 -5.22 -4.92 -0.48
CA ARG A 103 -4.12 -5.65 -1.11
C ARG A 103 -2.84 -4.83 -1.01
N PHE A 104 -1.70 -5.49 -1.13
CA PHE A 104 -0.44 -4.78 -1.21
C PHE A 104 0.55 -5.49 -2.13
N VAL A 105 1.44 -4.70 -2.71
CA VAL A 105 2.54 -5.16 -3.56
C VAL A 105 3.79 -4.37 -3.20
N GLY A 106 4.97 -4.95 -3.44
CA GLY A 106 6.20 -4.23 -3.18
C GLY A 106 7.45 -5.05 -3.44
N SER A 107 8.58 -4.41 -3.22
CA SER A 107 9.90 -5.02 -3.17
C SER A 107 10.59 -4.55 -1.91
N LEU A 108 11.04 -5.49 -1.09
CA LEU A 108 11.73 -5.27 0.16
C LEU A 108 13.13 -5.86 0.06
N ARG A 109 14.14 -4.99 0.18
CA ARG A 109 15.54 -5.42 0.24
C ARG A 109 16.06 -5.35 1.65
N LEU A 110 16.80 -6.39 2.05
CA LEU A 110 17.44 -6.47 3.35
C LEU A 110 18.97 -6.45 3.18
N ASP A 111 19.67 -5.86 4.14
CA ASP A 111 21.11 -6.03 4.25
C ASP A 111 21.47 -7.36 4.96
N GLN A 112 22.77 -7.62 5.10
CA GLN A 112 23.28 -8.84 5.76
C GLN A 112 23.00 -8.89 7.28
N SER A 113 22.54 -7.79 7.87
CA SER A 113 22.11 -7.72 9.28
C SER A 113 20.59 -7.78 9.42
N GLY A 114 19.86 -7.91 8.31
CA GLY A 114 18.41 -7.93 8.26
C GLY A 114 17.75 -6.56 8.37
N ASN A 115 18.50 -5.47 8.22
CA ASN A 115 17.92 -4.13 8.14
C ASN A 115 17.31 -3.91 6.76
N VAL A 116 16.18 -3.22 6.72
CA VAL A 116 15.55 -2.83 5.47
C VAL A 116 16.36 -1.73 4.79
N LEU A 117 16.81 -2.01 3.57
CA LEU A 117 17.42 -1.05 2.68
C LEU A 117 16.33 -0.19 2.04
N GLY A 118 15.89 0.82 2.81
CA GLY A 118 14.77 1.69 2.47
C GLY A 118 14.87 2.25 1.06
N ALA A 119 16.01 2.83 0.69
CA ALA A 119 16.27 3.44 -0.63
C ALA A 119 16.14 2.48 -1.83
N GLN A 120 16.18 1.17 -1.59
CA GLN A 120 16.02 0.14 -2.63
C GLN A 120 14.70 -0.63 -2.49
N SER A 121 13.82 -0.20 -1.59
CA SER A 121 12.55 -0.83 -1.31
C SER A 121 11.40 0.06 -1.78
N LYS A 122 10.26 -0.54 -2.14
CA LYS A 122 9.03 0.14 -2.55
C LYS A 122 7.82 -0.65 -2.11
N MET A 123 6.73 0.03 -1.78
CA MET A 123 5.48 -0.64 -1.42
C MET A 123 4.27 0.18 -1.83
N THR A 124 3.21 -0.50 -2.25
CA THR A 124 1.89 0.10 -2.47
C THR A 124 0.86 -0.73 -1.74
N ILE A 125 0.00 -0.08 -0.96
CA ILE A 125 -1.19 -0.67 -0.36
C ILE A 125 -2.40 -0.11 -1.09
N SER A 126 -3.23 -0.98 -1.65
CA SER A 126 -4.41 -0.61 -2.43
C SER A 126 -5.68 -1.05 -1.70
N PHE A 127 -6.63 -0.13 -1.58
CA PHE A 127 -7.96 -0.38 -1.04
C PHE A 127 -8.96 -0.42 -2.18
N TYR A 128 -9.65 -1.55 -2.28
CA TYR A 128 -10.70 -1.81 -3.25
C TYR A 128 -12.02 -1.83 -2.51
N ASP A 129 -12.87 -0.84 -2.73
CA ASP A 129 -14.19 -0.73 -2.09
C ASP A 129 -15.32 -1.04 -3.10
N SER A 130 -16.56 -0.93 -2.66
CA SER A 130 -17.73 -1.14 -3.52
C SER A 130 -17.87 -0.10 -4.64
N ILE A 131 -17.35 1.12 -4.44
CA ILE A 131 -17.40 2.18 -5.46
C ILE A 131 -16.45 1.80 -6.60
N TRP A 132 -15.21 1.43 -6.26
CA TRP A 132 -14.26 0.86 -7.20
C TRP A 132 -14.83 -0.35 -7.93
N LEU A 133 -15.47 -1.29 -7.23
CA LEU A 133 -16.03 -2.49 -7.87
C LEU A 133 -17.12 -2.15 -8.89
N SER A 134 -17.98 -1.17 -8.56
CA SER A 134 -18.98 -0.64 -9.49
C SER A 134 -18.29 -0.05 -10.72
N GLU A 135 -17.31 0.83 -10.55
CA GLU A 135 -16.57 1.44 -11.66
C GLU A 135 -15.80 0.43 -12.50
N TYR A 136 -15.14 -0.54 -11.87
CA TYR A 136 -14.35 -1.58 -12.52
C TYR A 136 -15.19 -2.43 -13.47
N SER A 137 -16.46 -2.66 -13.10
CA SER A 137 -17.42 -3.40 -13.93
C SER A 137 -17.74 -2.68 -15.24
N TYR A 138 -17.61 -1.34 -15.29
CA TYR A 138 -17.79 -0.53 -16.49
C TYR A 138 -16.47 -0.15 -17.18
N ASN A 139 -15.39 -0.03 -16.41
CA ASN A 139 -14.07 0.36 -16.87
C ASN A 139 -13.01 -0.47 -16.13
N SER A 140 -12.46 -1.48 -16.80
CA SER A 140 -11.42 -2.36 -16.24
C SER A 140 -10.11 -1.65 -15.87
N SER A 141 -9.97 -0.35 -16.16
CA SER A 141 -8.84 0.49 -15.76
C SER A 141 -9.09 1.24 -14.45
N ALA A 142 -10.27 1.09 -13.83
CA ALA A 142 -10.56 1.68 -12.53
C ALA A 142 -9.54 1.21 -11.48
N ARG A 143 -9.01 2.16 -10.71
CA ARG A 143 -7.96 1.91 -9.71
C ARG A 143 -8.55 2.07 -8.32
N GLY A 144 -8.07 1.27 -7.38
CA GLY A 144 -8.40 1.44 -5.97
C GLY A 144 -7.75 2.71 -5.40
N ILE A 145 -7.99 2.93 -4.11
CA ILE A 145 -7.31 3.97 -3.35
C ILE A 145 -5.91 3.46 -3.00
N ASP A 146 -4.87 4.09 -3.56
CA ASP A 146 -3.48 3.66 -3.40
C ASP A 146 -2.74 4.50 -2.36
N LEU A 147 -2.13 3.85 -1.37
CA LEU A 147 -1.10 4.39 -0.49
C LEU A 147 0.26 3.88 -0.98
N ALA A 148 0.97 4.72 -1.74
CA ALA A 148 2.26 4.38 -2.33
C ALA A 148 3.43 4.97 -1.50
N PHE A 149 4.38 4.10 -1.16
CA PHE A 149 5.60 4.39 -0.44
C PHE A 149 6.80 4.12 -1.36
N ASP A 150 7.42 5.21 -1.80
CA ASP A 150 8.62 5.23 -2.61
C ASP A 150 9.62 6.20 -1.96
N PRO A 151 10.75 5.71 -1.43
CA PRO A 151 11.75 6.54 -0.73
C PRO A 151 12.37 7.62 -1.63
N THR A 152 12.17 7.55 -2.96
CA THR A 152 12.60 8.60 -3.89
C THR A 152 11.69 9.83 -3.86
N ARG A 153 10.51 9.74 -3.23
CA ARG A 153 9.56 10.84 -3.05
C ARG A 153 9.77 11.51 -1.71
N SER A 154 9.73 12.83 -1.71
CA SER A 154 9.91 13.63 -0.49
C SER A 154 8.88 13.27 0.59
N GLY A 155 9.35 13.14 1.83
CA GLY A 155 8.51 12.83 2.98
C GLY A 155 8.13 11.36 3.14
N GLN A 156 8.51 10.47 2.22
CA GLN A 156 8.25 9.04 2.30
C GLN A 156 9.48 8.25 2.76
N SER A 157 9.27 7.22 3.56
CA SER A 157 10.35 6.33 3.99
C SER A 157 9.85 4.91 4.20
N ILE A 158 10.76 3.96 3.98
CA ILE A 158 10.59 2.54 4.24
C ILE A 158 11.76 2.12 5.13
N SER A 159 11.47 1.52 6.27
CA SER A 159 12.49 1.09 7.24
C SER A 159 12.04 -0.18 7.95
N GLY A 160 12.92 -0.79 8.72
CA GLY A 160 12.60 -2.03 9.42
C GLY A 160 13.84 -2.86 9.73
N ASN A 161 13.62 -3.92 10.49
CA ASN A 161 14.63 -4.92 10.81
C ASN A 161 13.96 -6.28 10.98
N PHE A 162 14.63 -7.32 10.47
CA PHE A 162 14.23 -8.71 10.61
C PHE A 162 15.40 -9.51 11.17
N ASN A 163 15.13 -10.31 12.18
CA ASN A 163 16.07 -11.29 12.67
C ASN A 163 16.24 -12.39 11.63
N LEU A 164 17.42 -12.50 11.00
CA LEU A 164 17.66 -13.42 9.88
C LEU A 164 17.64 -14.91 10.28
N GLN A 165 17.74 -15.22 11.58
CA GLN A 165 17.67 -16.58 12.11
C GLN A 165 16.23 -17.04 12.36
N THR A 166 15.33 -16.13 12.74
CA THR A 166 13.94 -16.46 13.10
C THR A 166 12.92 -15.97 12.07
N GLY A 167 13.33 -15.04 11.20
CA GLY A 167 12.46 -14.32 10.26
C GLY A 167 11.58 -13.26 10.91
N VAL A 168 11.56 -13.16 12.24
CA VAL A 168 10.68 -12.24 12.98
C VAL A 168 11.21 -10.82 12.85
N GLY A 169 10.33 -9.87 12.59
CA GLY A 169 10.72 -8.48 12.48
C GLY A 169 9.57 -7.52 12.20
N THR A 170 9.96 -6.30 11.86
CA THR A 170 9.03 -5.22 11.57
C THR A 170 9.45 -4.49 10.31
N LEU A 171 8.46 -4.12 9.50
CA LEU A 171 8.59 -3.17 8.41
C LEU A 171 7.70 -1.96 8.71
N ILE A 172 8.24 -0.76 8.52
CA ILE A 172 7.56 0.51 8.75
C ILE A 172 7.57 1.31 7.46
N LEU A 173 6.38 1.68 7.03
CA LEU A 173 6.12 2.59 5.92
C LEU A 173 5.66 3.91 6.52
N LYS A 174 6.25 5.01 6.11
CA LYS A 174 5.88 6.32 6.63
C LYS A 174 5.81 7.34 5.52
N ASP A 175 4.83 8.23 5.61
CA ASP A 175 4.69 9.39 4.75
C ASP A 175 4.28 10.62 5.58
N ALA A 176 3.74 11.65 4.92
CA ALA A 176 3.23 12.85 5.59
C ALA A 176 1.93 12.61 6.39
N TYR A 177 1.19 11.55 6.08
CA TYR A 177 -0.14 11.22 6.61
C TYR A 177 -0.11 10.27 7.80
N GLY A 178 0.98 9.53 7.98
CA GLY A 178 1.16 8.67 9.13
C GLY A 178 2.24 7.59 8.95
N GLU A 179 2.16 6.56 9.78
CA GLU A 179 2.90 5.31 9.60
C GLU A 179 1.98 4.10 9.49
N ILE A 180 2.42 3.12 8.72
CA ILE A 180 1.86 1.77 8.63
C ILE A 180 2.97 0.79 8.95
N ARG A 181 2.72 -0.11 9.90
CA ARG A 181 3.69 -1.06 10.42
C ARG A 181 3.21 -2.49 10.17
N PHE A 182 4.05 -3.27 9.51
CA PHE A 182 3.89 -4.71 9.36
C PHE A 182 4.75 -5.39 10.42
N GLU A 183 4.12 -6.00 11.41
CA GLU A 183 4.78 -6.81 12.43
C GLU A 183 4.57 -8.28 12.07
N GLY A 184 5.63 -9.02 11.76
CA GLY A 184 5.44 -10.36 11.22
C GLY A 184 6.70 -11.19 11.13
N THR A 185 6.57 -12.32 10.44
CA THR A 185 7.65 -13.28 10.25
C THR A 185 7.82 -13.56 8.76
N ILE A 186 9.05 -13.44 8.28
CA ILE A 186 9.48 -13.91 6.96
C ILE A 186 9.80 -15.40 7.10
N GLY A 187 8.81 -16.25 6.80
CA GLY A 187 8.94 -17.70 6.85
C GLY A 187 9.57 -18.30 5.60
N ALA A 188 9.49 -19.62 5.47
CA ALA A 188 10.02 -20.35 4.31
C ALA A 188 9.26 -20.03 3.00
N GLN A 189 7.94 -19.81 3.09
CA GLN A 189 7.08 -19.61 1.92
C GLN A 189 6.42 -18.23 1.88
N ASN A 190 6.11 -17.67 3.05
CA ASN A 190 5.30 -16.45 3.18
C ASN A 190 5.96 -15.42 4.09
N PHE A 191 5.63 -14.15 3.86
CA PHE A 191 5.73 -13.09 4.84
C PHE A 191 4.32 -12.81 5.38
N SER A 192 4.11 -12.98 6.67
CA SER A 192 2.79 -12.86 7.29
C SER A 192 2.86 -12.31 8.72
N GLY A 193 1.77 -11.71 9.18
CA GLY A 193 1.68 -11.13 10.52
C GLY A 193 0.51 -10.16 10.65
N LEU A 194 0.72 -9.10 11.42
CA LEU A 194 -0.27 -8.05 11.70
C LEU A 194 0.13 -6.71 11.06
N VAL A 195 -0.87 -5.97 10.60
CA VAL A 195 -0.72 -4.59 10.13
C VAL A 195 -1.31 -3.63 11.16
N LYS A 196 -0.50 -2.69 11.60
CA LYS A 196 -0.87 -1.58 12.46
C LYS A 196 -0.70 -0.26 11.73
N PHE A 197 -1.40 0.76 12.17
CA PHE A 197 -1.27 2.10 11.62
C PHE A 197 -1.40 3.17 12.69
N GLN A 198 -0.86 4.34 12.38
CA GLN A 198 -1.06 5.56 13.15
C GLN A 198 -1.00 6.75 12.20
N ASN A 199 -2.10 7.49 12.11
CA ASN A 199 -2.14 8.72 11.33
C ASN A 199 -1.39 9.83 12.07
N SER A 200 -0.86 10.80 11.33
CA SER A 200 -0.33 12.07 11.86
C SER A 200 -1.33 13.21 11.73
N GLN A 201 -2.37 13.03 10.91
CA GLN A 201 -3.40 14.02 10.63
C GLN A 201 -4.73 13.34 10.30
N SER A 202 -5.81 14.13 10.25
CA SER A 202 -7.16 13.61 9.99
C SER A 202 -8.06 14.66 9.37
N VAL A 203 -8.82 14.28 8.35
CA VAL A 203 -9.84 15.15 7.73
C VAL A 203 -11.13 15.20 8.56
N VAL A 204 -11.32 14.26 9.49
CA VAL A 204 -12.46 14.23 10.44
C VAL A 204 -12.11 14.82 11.82
N GLY A 205 -10.93 15.42 11.97
CA GLY A 205 -10.50 16.12 13.18
C GLY A 205 -9.97 15.23 14.31
N THR A 206 -10.11 13.91 14.23
CA THR A 206 -9.54 12.95 15.20
C THR A 206 -8.50 12.08 14.52
N ILE A 207 -7.27 12.09 15.03
CA ILE A 207 -6.19 11.22 14.56
C ILE A 207 -6.49 9.77 14.96
N ALA A 208 -6.46 8.86 13.99
CA ALA A 208 -6.69 7.45 14.20
C ALA A 208 -5.37 6.66 14.31
N LYS A 209 -5.40 5.58 15.09
CA LYS A 209 -4.33 4.57 15.18
C LYS A 209 -4.96 3.22 15.47
N GLY A 210 -4.27 2.12 15.27
CA GLY A 210 -4.72 0.80 15.73
C GLY A 210 -4.25 -0.34 14.85
N THR A 211 -4.86 -1.51 15.03
CA THR A 211 -4.60 -2.70 14.21
C THR A 211 -5.58 -2.76 13.05
N LEU A 212 -5.07 -2.75 11.81
CA LEU A 212 -5.90 -2.92 10.62
C LEU A 212 -6.39 -4.37 10.51
N GLY A 213 -5.46 -5.33 10.57
CA GLY A 213 -5.78 -6.76 10.45
C GLY A 213 -4.54 -7.63 10.27
N ASN A 214 -4.75 -8.88 9.86
CA ASN A 214 -3.68 -9.79 9.48
C ASN A 214 -3.24 -9.55 8.04
N PHE A 215 -2.01 -9.90 7.72
CA PHE A 215 -1.53 -9.94 6.34
C PHE A 215 -0.83 -11.25 5.99
N SER A 216 -0.82 -11.57 4.69
CA SER A 216 -0.02 -12.64 4.12
C SER A 216 0.33 -12.34 2.68
N ILE A 217 1.56 -12.67 2.30
CA ILE A 217 2.07 -12.62 0.92
C ILE A 217 3.11 -13.72 0.74
N ALA A 218 3.21 -14.27 -0.47
CA ALA A 218 4.32 -15.16 -0.81
C ALA A 218 5.65 -14.42 -0.63
N ARG A 219 6.61 -15.02 0.05
CA ARG A 219 7.88 -14.36 0.39
C ARG A 219 8.60 -13.86 -0.86
N CYS A 220 8.70 -14.70 -1.88
CA CYS A 220 9.38 -14.36 -3.14
C CYS A 220 8.66 -13.29 -3.98
N ALA A 221 7.43 -12.93 -3.62
CA ALA A 221 6.72 -11.83 -4.26
C ALA A 221 7.10 -10.46 -3.67
N ILE A 222 7.78 -10.43 -2.52
CA ILE A 222 8.07 -9.19 -1.80
C ILE A 222 9.52 -9.06 -1.33
N VAL A 223 10.15 -10.11 -0.79
CA VAL A 223 11.55 -10.06 -0.34
C VAL A 223 12.45 -10.43 -1.51
N GLN A 224 13.43 -9.57 -1.81
CA GLN A 224 14.41 -9.73 -2.89
C GLN A 224 15.83 -9.56 -2.39
#